data_AF-A0A7X8ZZE9-F1
#
_entry.id   AF-A0A7X8ZZE9-F1
#
_cell.length_a   1.000
_cell.length_b   1.000
_cell.length_c   1.000
_cell.angle_alpha   90.00
_cell.angle_beta   90.00
_cell.angle_gamma   90.00
#
_symmetry.space_group_name_H-M   'P 1'
#
loop_
_entity.id
_entity.type
_entity.pdbx_description
1 polymer ?
#
loop_
_entity_poly.entity_id
_entity_poly.type
_entity_poly.pdbx_seq_one_letter_code
_entity_poly.pdbx_strand_id
1 'polypeptide(L)'
;QFILGVLLIPLSYIILLISIFGNGALAFFRAGDEEFLNTAISNPESGFFNLLLEYPGQSFSIGLAVVTGLLFYVTSADSGSLVMANLTSKPSINDSDGAPWLRIFWAIVTGALTLAMLFIDGVYTLQAATVVIGLPFSIVIYLMMISLYKVLRTEGQSFDSKQAAMPGVLSSIRDAGGKSTWKQRLRRRMSFATADQTTKFINEVATPAVEEVAQELTKLGANVTCHRGEHPDYPIPYVDLLVRFANQDEFKYQPYPVAYNVPNYASNMAAVKEIFFKVEVFTLTGSQGKDIMGYTGDQIIADILDAYDAHVLYMSMIGDKGSPSGIVEVNIPDEWTDSDQVDTETSTIPTVPEQTSSINDPTTRNDQGGADHER
;
A
#
# COMPACT_ATOMS: atom_id res chain seq x y z
N GLN A 1 -3.74 -10.88 -4.29
CA GLN A 1 -3.63 -12.33 -3.98
C GLN A 1 -5.02 -12.97 -3.87
N PHE A 2 -5.90 -12.51 -2.96
CA PHE A 2 -7.27 -13.06 -2.80
C PHE A 2 -8.06 -13.18 -4.12
N ILE A 3 -8.19 -12.08 -4.88
CA ILE A 3 -8.95 -12.06 -6.15
C ILE A 3 -8.41 -13.09 -7.15
N LEU A 4 -7.07 -13.13 -7.33
CA LEU A 4 -6.41 -14.08 -8.22
C LEU A 4 -6.63 -15.52 -7.77
N GLY A 5 -6.55 -15.80 -6.46
CA GLY A 5 -6.77 -17.15 -5.92
C GLY A 5 -8.20 -17.64 -6.13
N VAL A 6 -9.20 -16.80 -5.79
CA VAL A 6 -10.63 -17.14 -5.94
C VAL A 6 -11.05 -17.33 -7.39
N LEU A 7 -10.38 -16.63 -8.33
CA LEU A 7 -10.72 -16.74 -9.75
C LEU A 7 -9.97 -17.90 -10.43
N LEU A 8 -8.66 -18.00 -10.24
CA LEU A 8 -7.83 -18.95 -11.00
C LEU A 8 -7.98 -20.40 -10.53
N ILE A 9 -8.05 -20.64 -9.22
CA ILE A 9 -8.06 -22.01 -8.69
C ILE A 9 -9.35 -22.74 -9.13
N PRO A 10 -10.57 -22.23 -8.90
CA PRO A 10 -11.79 -22.90 -9.34
C PRO A 10 -11.91 -22.98 -10.86
N LEU A 11 -11.49 -21.93 -11.57
CA LEU A 11 -11.50 -21.92 -13.04
C LEU A 11 -10.62 -23.05 -13.61
N SER A 12 -9.40 -23.21 -13.08
CA SER A 12 -8.50 -24.28 -13.54
C SER A 12 -9.08 -25.67 -13.34
N TYR A 13 -9.75 -25.89 -12.20
CA TYR A 13 -10.44 -27.14 -11.90
C TYR A 13 -11.60 -27.40 -12.87
N ILE A 14 -12.44 -26.39 -13.14
CA ILE A 14 -13.57 -26.52 -14.07
C ILE A 14 -13.08 -26.81 -15.49
N ILE A 15 -12.04 -26.10 -15.96
CA ILE A 15 -11.45 -26.33 -17.29
C ILE A 15 -10.93 -27.77 -17.39
N LEU A 16 -10.21 -28.24 -16.38
CA LEU A 16 -9.68 -29.61 -16.34
C LEU A 16 -10.83 -30.63 -16.39
N LEU A 17 -11.84 -30.47 -15.55
CA LEU A 17 -12.97 -31.40 -15.47
C LEU A 17 -13.75 -31.47 -16.78
N ILE A 18 -14.11 -30.32 -17.36
CA ILE A 18 -14.80 -30.25 -18.66
C ILE A 18 -13.91 -30.82 -19.76
N SER A 19 -12.60 -30.57 -19.74
CA SER A 19 -11.69 -31.09 -20.76
C SER A 19 -11.55 -32.61 -20.70
N ILE A 20 -11.55 -33.22 -19.52
CA ILE A 20 -11.45 -34.67 -19.37
C ILE A 20 -12.78 -35.34 -19.74
N PHE A 21 -13.86 -35.03 -19.02
CA PHE A 21 -15.14 -35.71 -19.21
C PHE A 21 -15.88 -35.25 -20.47
N GLY A 22 -15.78 -33.97 -20.81
CA GLY A 22 -16.39 -33.42 -22.02
C GLY A 22 -15.75 -33.95 -23.30
N ASN A 23 -14.41 -34.07 -23.37
CA ASN A 23 -13.79 -34.74 -24.51
C ASN A 23 -14.08 -36.25 -24.54
N GLY A 24 -14.18 -36.90 -23.37
CA GLY A 24 -14.61 -38.29 -23.26
C GLY A 24 -15.98 -38.50 -23.92
N ALA A 25 -16.98 -37.72 -23.52
CA ALA A 25 -18.31 -37.76 -24.13
C ALA A 25 -18.30 -37.39 -25.63
N LEU A 26 -17.50 -36.39 -26.02
CA LEU A 26 -17.41 -35.97 -27.42
C LEU A 26 -16.78 -37.04 -28.33
N ALA A 27 -15.95 -37.94 -27.78
CA ALA A 27 -15.38 -39.05 -28.54
C ALA A 27 -16.47 -40.03 -29.02
N PHE A 28 -17.48 -40.33 -28.18
CA PHE A 28 -18.62 -41.17 -28.55
C PHE A 28 -19.49 -40.50 -29.61
N PHE A 29 -19.70 -39.19 -29.50
CA PHE A 29 -20.37 -38.41 -30.54
C PHE A 29 -19.64 -38.50 -31.90
N ARG A 30 -18.31 -38.35 -31.89
CA ARG A 30 -17.49 -38.47 -33.12
C ARG A 30 -17.47 -39.90 -33.68
N ALA A 31 -17.67 -40.91 -32.84
CA ALA A 31 -17.76 -42.30 -33.25
C ALA A 31 -19.14 -42.66 -33.86
N GLY A 32 -20.12 -41.75 -33.82
CA GLY A 32 -21.44 -41.95 -34.41
C GLY A 32 -22.46 -42.63 -33.48
N ASP A 33 -22.24 -42.61 -32.16
CA ASP A 33 -23.17 -43.18 -31.18
C ASP A 33 -24.32 -42.20 -30.87
N GLU A 34 -25.37 -42.26 -31.71
CA GLU A 34 -26.57 -41.43 -31.55
C GLU A 34 -27.42 -41.84 -30.33
N GLU A 35 -27.33 -43.09 -29.88
CA GLU A 35 -28.10 -43.59 -28.72
C GLU A 35 -27.59 -42.98 -27.42
N PHE A 36 -26.26 -42.93 -27.25
CA PHE A 36 -25.63 -42.24 -26.13
C PHE A 36 -26.02 -40.75 -26.09
N LEU A 37 -26.00 -40.08 -27.25
CA LEU A 37 -26.35 -38.67 -27.36
C LEU A 37 -27.81 -38.40 -26.98
N ASN A 38 -28.74 -39.19 -27.54
CA ASN A 38 -30.16 -39.04 -27.27
C ASN A 38 -30.46 -39.27 -25.79
N THR A 39 -29.83 -40.28 -25.18
CA THR A 39 -29.99 -40.57 -23.75
C THR A 39 -29.41 -39.46 -22.87
N ALA A 40 -28.27 -38.89 -23.24
CA ALA A 40 -27.66 -37.77 -22.52
C ALA A 40 -28.49 -36.49 -22.58
N ILE A 41 -29.22 -36.26 -23.67
CA ILE A 41 -30.13 -35.11 -23.81
C ILE A 41 -31.45 -35.35 -23.07
N SER A 42 -32.01 -36.56 -23.16
CA SER A 42 -33.31 -36.87 -22.55
C SER A 42 -33.24 -37.05 -21.04
N ASN A 43 -32.14 -37.60 -20.52
CA ASN A 43 -31.93 -37.91 -19.11
C ASN A 43 -30.56 -37.37 -18.65
N PRO A 44 -30.40 -36.03 -18.54
CA PRO A 44 -29.13 -35.40 -18.23
C PRO A 44 -28.50 -35.87 -16.92
N GLU A 45 -29.32 -36.26 -15.93
CA GLU A 45 -28.88 -36.84 -14.66
C GLU A 45 -28.15 -38.18 -14.80
N SER A 46 -28.43 -38.94 -15.85
CA SER A 46 -27.79 -40.24 -16.11
C SER A 46 -26.52 -40.13 -16.98
N GLY A 47 -26.37 -39.05 -17.74
CA GLY A 47 -25.34 -38.92 -18.78
C GLY A 47 -23.91 -39.12 -18.28
N PHE A 48 -23.59 -38.59 -17.10
CA PHE A 48 -22.27 -38.78 -16.49
C PHE A 48 -22.00 -40.24 -16.10
N PHE A 49 -23.00 -40.94 -15.55
CA PHE A 49 -22.86 -42.34 -15.18
C PHE A 49 -22.80 -43.25 -16.40
N ASN A 50 -23.58 -42.96 -17.45
CA ASN A 50 -23.50 -43.67 -18.72
C ASN A 50 -22.11 -43.56 -19.33
N LEU A 51 -21.49 -42.37 -19.27
CA LEU A 51 -20.11 -42.20 -19.72
C LEU A 51 -19.14 -43.10 -18.93
N LEU A 52 -19.31 -43.23 -17.61
CA LEU A 52 -18.45 -44.08 -16.77
C LEU A 52 -18.62 -45.58 -17.02
N LEU A 53 -19.80 -46.03 -17.48
CA LEU A 53 -20.05 -47.44 -17.82
C LEU A 53 -19.18 -47.91 -18.99
N GLU A 54 -18.83 -47.00 -19.90
CA GLU A 54 -18.03 -47.31 -21.08
C GLU A 54 -16.52 -47.48 -20.80
N TYR A 55 -16.06 -47.13 -19.60
CA TYR A 55 -14.65 -47.25 -19.22
C TYR A 55 -14.38 -48.50 -18.35
N PRO A 56 -13.20 -49.13 -18.50
CA PRO A 56 -12.82 -50.26 -17.66
C PRO A 56 -12.76 -49.84 -16.18
N GLY A 57 -13.25 -50.70 -15.28
CA GLY A 57 -13.35 -50.38 -13.85
C GLY A 57 -14.61 -49.60 -13.45
N GLN A 58 -15.63 -49.56 -14.31
CA GLN A 58 -16.92 -48.87 -14.12
C GLN A 58 -17.48 -48.95 -12.68
N SER A 59 -17.54 -50.12 -12.06
CA SER A 59 -18.13 -50.29 -10.71
C SER A 59 -17.38 -49.50 -9.65
N PHE A 60 -16.05 -49.42 -9.74
CA PHE A 60 -15.23 -48.64 -8.83
C PHE A 60 -15.42 -47.13 -9.09
N SER A 61 -15.34 -46.71 -10.36
CA SER A 61 -15.48 -45.29 -10.74
C SER A 61 -16.86 -44.73 -10.40
N ILE A 62 -17.94 -45.51 -10.62
CA ILE A 62 -19.30 -45.14 -10.25
C ILE A 62 -19.44 -45.06 -8.73
N GLY A 63 -18.92 -46.06 -7.99
CA GLY A 63 -18.93 -46.04 -6.53
C GLY A 63 -18.21 -44.80 -5.96
N LEU A 64 -17.04 -44.47 -6.51
CA LEU A 64 -16.28 -43.28 -6.14
C LEU A 64 -17.07 -42.01 -6.46
N ALA A 65 -17.65 -41.90 -7.66
CA ALA A 65 -18.44 -40.75 -8.07
C ALA A 65 -19.66 -40.52 -7.15
N VAL A 66 -20.37 -41.59 -6.76
CA VAL A 66 -21.51 -41.51 -5.84
C VAL A 66 -21.05 -41.01 -4.47
N VAL A 67 -19.96 -41.56 -3.92
CA VAL A 67 -19.42 -41.11 -2.63
C VAL A 67 -18.96 -39.66 -2.69
N THR A 68 -18.24 -39.26 -3.74
CA THR A 68 -17.80 -37.88 -3.93
C THR A 68 -18.98 -36.92 -4.09
N GLY A 69 -19.99 -37.29 -4.87
CA GLY A 69 -21.21 -36.50 -5.04
C GLY A 69 -21.97 -36.33 -3.71
N LEU A 70 -22.08 -37.39 -2.92
CA LEU A 70 -22.68 -37.35 -1.59
C LEU A 70 -21.90 -36.41 -0.64
N LEU A 71 -20.57 -36.51 -0.63
CA LEU A 71 -19.73 -35.62 0.19
C LEU A 71 -19.89 -34.15 -0.24
N PHE A 72 -19.85 -33.86 -1.54
CA PHE A 72 -20.10 -32.50 -2.03
C PHE A 72 -21.48 -31.98 -1.66
N TYR A 73 -22.51 -32.82 -1.74
CA TYR A 73 -23.84 -32.44 -1.30
C TYR A 73 -23.89 -32.13 0.19
N VAL A 74 -23.38 -33.02 1.05
CA VAL A 74 -23.40 -32.84 2.52
C VAL A 74 -22.61 -31.60 2.95
N THR A 75 -21.39 -31.43 2.44
CA THR A 75 -20.55 -30.28 2.79
C THR A 75 -21.14 -28.95 2.28
N SER A 76 -21.75 -28.95 1.08
CA SER A 76 -22.43 -27.77 0.54
C SER A 76 -23.71 -27.43 1.32
N ALA A 77 -24.49 -28.44 1.70
CA ALA A 77 -25.70 -28.27 2.50
C ALA A 77 -25.38 -27.73 3.91
N ASP A 78 -24.33 -28.26 4.55
CA ASP A 78 -23.85 -27.79 5.84
C ASP A 78 -23.43 -26.30 5.77
N SER A 79 -22.55 -25.96 4.83
CA SER A 79 -22.08 -24.58 4.61
C SER A 79 -23.23 -23.63 4.26
N GLY A 80 -24.18 -24.08 3.42
CA GLY A 80 -25.35 -23.28 3.05
C GLY A 80 -26.29 -23.03 4.23
N SER A 81 -26.53 -24.04 5.07
CA SER A 81 -27.37 -23.91 6.26
C SER A 81 -26.75 -22.97 7.30
N LEU A 82 -25.42 -22.97 7.42
CA LEU A 82 -24.66 -22.04 8.25
C LEU A 82 -24.83 -20.59 7.78
N VAL A 83 -24.64 -20.33 6.48
CA VAL A 83 -24.81 -18.98 5.91
C VAL A 83 -26.25 -18.49 6.09
N MET A 84 -27.26 -19.34 5.86
CA MET A 84 -28.66 -18.98 6.08
C MET A 84 -28.94 -18.67 7.57
N ALA A 85 -28.38 -19.46 8.49
CA ALA A 85 -28.50 -19.19 9.92
C ALA A 85 -27.86 -17.85 10.31
N ASN A 86 -26.71 -17.49 9.71
CA ASN A 86 -26.07 -16.20 9.94
C ASN A 86 -26.91 -15.03 9.39
N LEU A 87 -27.50 -15.18 8.19
CA LEU A 87 -28.33 -14.14 7.58
C LEU A 87 -29.69 -13.95 8.28
N THR A 88 -30.15 -14.95 9.04
CA THR A 88 -31.46 -14.93 9.72
C THR A 88 -31.37 -14.80 11.24
N SER A 89 -30.16 -14.63 11.78
CA SER A 89 -29.91 -14.37 13.19
C SER A 89 -29.33 -12.97 13.41
N LYS A 90 -29.47 -12.45 14.63
CA LYS A 90 -28.77 -11.22 15.03
C LYS A 90 -27.40 -11.61 15.57
N PRO A 91 -26.31 -10.94 15.12
CA PRO A 91 -24.98 -11.19 15.67
C PRO A 91 -25.00 -11.00 17.18
N SER A 92 -24.59 -12.03 17.93
CA SER A 92 -24.36 -11.92 19.37
C SER A 92 -22.88 -11.57 19.60
N ILE A 93 -22.58 -10.77 20.60
CA ILE A 93 -21.21 -10.33 20.93
C ILE A 93 -20.26 -11.52 21.19
N ASN A 94 -20.80 -12.67 21.58
CA ASN A 94 -20.03 -13.85 21.98
C ASN A 94 -20.10 -15.03 20.99
N ASP A 95 -20.91 -14.93 19.94
CA ASP A 95 -21.11 -16.02 18.98
C ASP A 95 -21.10 -15.43 17.57
N SER A 96 -20.01 -15.70 16.85
CA SER A 96 -19.84 -15.25 15.45
C SER A 96 -20.70 -16.05 14.47
N ASP A 97 -21.37 -17.06 14.99
CA ASP A 97 -21.89 -18.20 14.27
C ASP A 97 -23.39 -18.36 14.62
N GLY A 98 -24.22 -18.61 13.63
CA GLY A 98 -25.67 -18.71 13.80
C GLY A 98 -26.04 -19.88 14.69
N ALA A 99 -27.09 -19.69 15.51
CA ALA A 99 -27.52 -20.68 16.51
C ALA A 99 -27.69 -22.09 15.92
N PRO A 100 -27.21 -23.18 16.57
CA PRO A 100 -27.24 -24.53 16.02
C PRO A 100 -28.63 -25.02 15.59
N TRP A 101 -29.68 -24.68 16.33
CA TRP A 101 -31.06 -25.02 15.97
C TRP A 101 -31.49 -24.40 14.63
N LEU A 102 -31.05 -23.16 14.36
CA LEU A 102 -31.39 -22.46 13.13
C LEU A 102 -30.70 -23.08 11.91
N ARG A 103 -29.47 -23.61 12.08
CA ARG A 103 -28.79 -24.40 11.05
C ARG A 103 -29.56 -25.67 10.72
N ILE A 104 -29.99 -26.42 11.74
CA ILE A 104 -30.80 -27.65 11.56
C ILE A 104 -32.11 -27.32 10.84
N PHE A 105 -32.79 -26.24 11.24
CA PHE A 105 -34.00 -25.77 10.56
C PHE A 105 -33.75 -25.51 9.07
N TRP A 106 -32.71 -24.73 8.73
CA TRP A 106 -32.40 -24.42 7.33
C TRP A 106 -31.95 -25.65 6.54
N ALA A 107 -31.21 -26.58 7.14
CA ALA A 107 -30.82 -27.84 6.52
C ALA A 107 -32.04 -28.73 6.19
N ILE A 108 -33.03 -28.80 7.09
CA ILE A 108 -34.28 -29.54 6.85
C ILE A 108 -35.09 -28.86 5.75
N VAL A 109 -35.21 -27.53 5.78
CA VAL A 109 -35.97 -26.78 4.77
C VAL A 109 -35.34 -26.92 3.38
N THR A 110 -34.02 -26.82 3.26
CA THR A 110 -33.34 -27.03 1.97
C THR A 110 -33.47 -28.48 1.49
N GLY A 111 -33.36 -29.47 2.38
CA GLY A 111 -33.61 -30.88 2.07
C GLY A 111 -35.05 -31.17 1.62
N ALA A 112 -36.04 -30.54 2.27
CA ALA A 112 -37.43 -30.64 1.86
C ALA A 112 -37.67 -30.00 0.48
N LEU A 113 -37.02 -28.86 0.23
CA LEU A 113 -37.07 -28.19 -1.07
C LEU A 113 -36.44 -29.03 -2.18
N THR A 114 -35.27 -29.64 -1.93
CA THR A 114 -34.62 -30.51 -2.93
C THR A 114 -35.48 -31.74 -3.24
N LEU A 115 -36.07 -32.37 -2.23
CA LEU A 115 -37.01 -33.48 -2.39
C LEU A 115 -38.24 -33.07 -3.21
N ALA A 116 -38.83 -31.91 -2.91
CA ALA A 116 -39.97 -31.38 -3.66
C ALA A 116 -39.62 -31.12 -5.14
N MET A 117 -38.43 -30.58 -5.42
CA MET A 117 -37.98 -30.34 -6.80
C MET A 117 -37.74 -31.64 -7.57
N LEU A 118 -37.20 -32.67 -6.91
CA LEU A 118 -37.02 -34.01 -7.50
C LEU A 118 -38.36 -34.66 -7.88
N PHE A 119 -39.45 -34.36 -7.16
CA PHE A 119 -40.78 -34.91 -7.45
C PHE A 119 -41.48 -34.25 -8.65
N ILE A 120 -41.10 -33.03 -9.06
CA ILE A 120 -41.76 -32.30 -10.14
C ILE A 120 -41.16 -32.74 -11.48
N ASP A 121 -40.00 -32.18 -11.84
CA ASP A 121 -39.26 -32.53 -13.07
C ASP A 121 -37.73 -32.46 -12.84
N GLY A 122 -37.29 -32.58 -11.58
CA GLY A 122 -35.88 -32.64 -11.19
C GLY A 122 -35.03 -31.50 -11.72
N VAL A 123 -34.11 -31.83 -12.63
CA VAL A 123 -33.08 -30.92 -13.17
C VAL A 123 -33.68 -29.73 -13.90
N TYR A 124 -34.73 -29.94 -14.71
CA TYR A 124 -35.35 -28.86 -15.50
C TYR A 124 -36.03 -27.82 -14.61
N THR A 125 -36.79 -28.27 -13.60
CA THR A 125 -37.43 -27.37 -12.61
C THR A 125 -36.38 -26.61 -11.82
N LEU A 126 -35.28 -27.27 -11.42
CA LEU A 126 -34.19 -26.63 -10.68
C LEU A 126 -33.48 -25.55 -11.51
N GLN A 127 -33.25 -25.81 -12.80
CA GLN A 127 -32.67 -24.83 -13.73
C GLN A 127 -33.59 -23.61 -13.88
N ALA A 128 -34.88 -23.83 -14.13
CA ALA A 128 -35.86 -22.75 -14.27
C ALA A 128 -35.97 -21.91 -13.00
N ALA A 129 -36.07 -22.56 -11.83
CA ALA A 129 -36.13 -21.88 -10.53
C ALA A 129 -34.88 -21.02 -10.28
N THR A 130 -33.70 -21.53 -10.63
CA THR A 130 -32.42 -20.82 -10.47
C THR A 130 -32.36 -19.58 -11.37
N VAL A 131 -32.84 -19.65 -12.61
CA VAL A 131 -32.91 -18.48 -13.50
C VAL A 131 -33.89 -17.43 -12.97
N VAL A 132 -35.08 -17.86 -12.53
CA VAL A 132 -36.12 -16.97 -12.00
C VAL A 132 -35.67 -16.25 -10.73
N ILE A 133 -34.97 -16.94 -9.82
CA ILE A 133 -34.46 -16.35 -8.57
C ILE A 133 -33.15 -15.57 -8.80
N GLY A 134 -32.29 -16.05 -9.70
CA GLY A 134 -30.99 -15.46 -9.98
C GLY A 134 -31.09 -14.09 -10.66
N LEU A 135 -32.09 -13.90 -11.54
CA LEU A 135 -32.28 -12.63 -12.23
C LEU A 135 -32.50 -11.43 -11.29
N PRO A 136 -33.48 -11.43 -10.36
CA PRO A 136 -33.63 -10.32 -9.41
C PRO A 136 -32.43 -10.21 -8.45
N PHE A 137 -31.82 -11.33 -8.06
CA PHE A 137 -30.65 -11.31 -7.20
C PHE A 137 -29.42 -10.69 -7.88
N SER A 138 -29.30 -10.76 -9.21
CA SER A 138 -28.22 -10.10 -9.96
C SER A 138 -28.19 -8.59 -9.73
N ILE A 139 -29.36 -7.94 -9.58
CA ILE A 139 -29.46 -6.51 -9.26
C ILE A 139 -28.80 -6.23 -7.90
N VAL A 140 -29.02 -7.10 -6.91
CA VAL A 140 -28.41 -6.99 -5.58
C VAL A 140 -26.89 -7.11 -5.67
N ILE A 141 -26.36 -8.02 -6.50
CA ILE A 141 -24.92 -8.17 -6.73
C ILE A 141 -24.32 -6.89 -7.32
N TYR A 142 -24.99 -6.24 -8.28
CA TYR A 142 -24.53 -4.96 -8.82
C TYR A 142 -24.52 -3.85 -7.76
N LEU A 143 -25.54 -3.78 -6.92
CA LEU A 143 -25.57 -2.82 -5.80
C LEU A 143 -24.43 -3.08 -4.81
N MET A 144 -24.14 -4.34 -4.51
CA MET A 144 -22.99 -4.73 -3.67
C MET A 144 -21.67 -4.31 -4.30
N MET A 145 -21.51 -4.46 -5.62
CA MET A 145 -20.31 -4.04 -6.34
C MET A 145 -20.10 -2.51 -6.26
N ILE A 146 -21.17 -1.72 -6.44
CA ILE A 146 -21.12 -0.27 -6.31
C ILE A 146 -20.79 0.14 -4.86
N SER A 147 -21.41 -0.52 -3.88
CA SER A 147 -21.15 -0.28 -2.46
C SER A 147 -19.70 -0.56 -2.09
N LEU A 148 -19.16 -1.71 -2.52
CA LEU A 148 -17.77 -2.09 -2.27
C LEU A 148 -16.79 -1.11 -2.91
N TYR A 149 -17.06 -0.68 -4.16
CA TYR A 149 -16.26 0.33 -4.83
C TYR A 149 -16.22 1.65 -4.04
N LYS A 150 -17.38 2.10 -3.54
CA LYS A 150 -17.48 3.33 -2.73
C LYS A 150 -16.71 3.21 -1.42
N VAL A 151 -16.80 2.07 -0.74
CA VAL A 151 -16.06 1.81 0.52
C VAL A 151 -14.56 1.82 0.25
N LEU A 152 -14.08 1.07 -0.74
CA LEU A 152 -12.67 1.02 -1.09
C LEU A 152 -12.10 2.38 -1.48
N ARG A 153 -12.88 3.20 -2.21
CA ARG A 153 -12.47 4.58 -2.55
C ARG A 153 -12.36 5.48 -1.32
N THR A 154 -13.21 5.26 -0.31
CA THR A 154 -13.18 6.02 0.95
C THR A 154 -12.03 5.57 1.83
N GLU A 155 -11.76 4.26 1.87
CA GLU A 155 -10.60 3.71 2.57
C GLU A 155 -9.29 4.15 1.93
N GLY A 156 -9.18 4.17 0.61
CA GLY A 156 -8.00 4.69 -0.10
C GLY A 156 -7.65 6.11 0.34
N GLN A 157 -8.63 7.02 0.35
CA GLN A 157 -8.43 8.38 0.86
C GLN A 157 -8.05 8.42 2.35
N SER A 158 -8.57 7.47 3.15
CA SER A 158 -8.22 7.36 4.56
C SER A 158 -6.77 6.88 4.75
N PHE A 159 -6.30 5.93 3.93
CA PHE A 159 -4.91 5.49 3.90
C PHE A 159 -3.97 6.60 3.46
N ASP A 160 -4.30 7.30 2.37
CA ASP A 160 -3.54 8.46 1.88
C ASP A 160 -3.44 9.55 2.97
N SER A 161 -4.54 9.82 3.68
CA SER A 161 -4.55 10.79 4.78
C SER A 161 -3.69 10.39 5.97
N LYS A 162 -3.59 9.09 6.29
CA LYS A 162 -2.73 8.58 7.36
C LYS A 162 -1.27 8.66 6.98
N GLN A 163 -0.94 8.39 5.71
CA GLN A 163 0.41 8.52 5.19
C GLN A 163 0.84 9.99 5.13
N ALA A 164 -0.01 10.89 4.65
CA ALA A 164 0.22 12.34 4.65
C ALA A 164 0.35 12.93 6.08
N ALA A 165 -0.27 12.30 7.08
CA ALA A 165 -0.14 12.72 8.48
C ALA A 165 1.14 12.22 9.17
N MET A 166 1.88 11.25 8.61
CA MET A 166 3.06 10.66 9.24
C MET A 166 4.19 11.66 9.55
N PRO A 167 4.56 12.61 8.67
CA PRO A 167 5.62 13.58 8.97
C PRO A 167 5.31 14.45 10.20
N GLY A 168 4.04 14.78 10.43
CA GLY A 168 3.59 15.52 11.62
C GLY A 168 3.51 14.69 12.91
N VAL A 169 3.66 13.36 12.80
CA VAL A 169 3.82 12.42 13.93
C VAL A 169 5.29 12.21 14.23
N LEU A 170 6.14 12.02 13.22
CA LEU A 170 7.60 11.92 13.36
C LEU A 170 8.21 13.18 13.99
N SER A 171 7.81 14.37 13.56
CA SER A 171 8.23 15.63 14.21
C SER A 171 7.77 15.73 15.67
N SER A 172 6.66 15.08 16.03
CA SER A 172 6.15 15.06 17.40
C SER A 172 6.83 14.04 18.33
N ILE A 173 7.47 13.01 17.78
CA ILE A 173 8.27 12.04 18.54
C ILE A 173 9.62 12.67 18.92
N ARG A 174 10.20 13.50 18.03
CA ARG A 174 11.44 14.24 18.26
C ARG A 174 11.31 15.30 19.37
N ASP A 175 10.11 15.85 19.55
CA ASP A 175 9.75 16.89 20.55
C ASP A 175 9.12 16.35 21.86
N ALA A 176 9.20 15.04 22.11
CA ALA A 176 8.53 14.36 23.23
C ALA A 176 8.99 14.81 24.65
N GLY A 177 9.96 15.73 24.77
CA GLY A 177 10.44 16.29 26.04
C GLY A 177 9.59 17.43 26.64
N GLY A 178 8.67 18.04 25.88
CA GLY A 178 7.96 19.27 26.29
C GLY A 178 6.52 19.07 26.76
N LYS A 179 6.17 19.45 28.00
CA LYS A 179 4.79 19.39 28.56
C LYS A 179 3.75 20.31 27.86
N SER A 180 4.13 21.11 26.86
CA SER A 180 3.25 22.09 26.17
C SER A 180 2.78 21.65 24.75
N THR A 181 3.28 20.53 24.24
CA THR A 181 3.29 20.26 22.79
C THR A 181 1.90 19.98 22.19
N TRP A 182 0.98 19.31 22.89
CA TRP A 182 -0.31 18.92 22.28
C TRP A 182 -1.34 20.05 22.22
N LYS A 183 -1.38 20.95 23.21
CA LYS A 183 -2.28 22.13 23.20
C LYS A 183 -1.89 23.10 22.09
N GLN A 184 -0.58 23.28 21.88
CA GLN A 184 -0.05 24.09 20.79
C GLN A 184 -0.34 23.46 19.42
N ARG A 185 -0.24 22.12 19.29
CA ARG A 185 -0.67 21.39 18.08
C ARG A 185 -2.17 21.52 17.80
N LEU A 186 -3.01 21.43 18.82
CA LEU A 186 -4.45 21.59 18.65
C LEU A 186 -4.80 23.02 18.22
N ARG A 187 -4.16 24.04 18.83
CA ARG A 187 -4.30 25.43 18.41
C ARG A 187 -3.81 25.66 16.98
N ARG A 188 -2.71 25.04 16.56
CA ARG A 188 -2.17 25.12 15.19
C ARG A 188 -3.10 24.48 14.16
N ARG A 189 -3.65 23.29 14.45
CA ARG A 189 -4.62 22.63 13.55
C ARG A 189 -5.96 23.37 13.47
N MET A 190 -6.33 24.10 14.52
CA MET A 190 -7.56 24.88 14.59
C MET A 190 -7.37 26.35 14.20
N SER A 191 -6.14 26.79 13.93
CA SER A 191 -5.85 28.16 13.51
C SER A 191 -5.86 28.26 11.99
N PHE A 192 -6.82 29.03 11.46
CA PHE A 192 -6.86 29.41 10.07
C PHE A 192 -6.02 30.67 9.88
N ALA A 193 -4.83 30.53 9.27
CA ALA A 193 -3.92 31.65 9.10
C ALA A 193 -4.47 32.65 8.06
N THR A 194 -4.44 33.92 8.43
CA THR A 194 -4.74 35.03 7.54
C THR A 194 -3.51 35.41 6.71
N ALA A 195 -3.70 36.10 5.57
CA ALA A 195 -2.59 36.54 4.70
C ALA A 195 -1.46 37.26 5.46
N ASP A 196 -1.81 38.12 6.43
CA ASP A 196 -0.83 38.85 7.25
C ASP A 196 -0.03 37.92 8.17
N GLN A 197 -0.69 36.93 8.76
CA GLN A 197 -0.03 35.93 9.62
C GLN A 197 0.89 35.03 8.81
N THR A 198 0.46 34.61 7.62
CA THR A 198 1.27 33.82 6.70
C THR A 198 2.49 34.60 6.23
N THR A 199 2.33 35.88 5.90
CA THR A 199 3.43 36.77 5.49
C THR A 199 4.47 36.92 6.60
N LYS A 200 4.03 37.13 7.85
CA LYS A 200 4.92 37.18 9.01
C LYS A 200 5.68 35.86 9.20
N PHE A 201 4.97 34.73 9.15
CA PHE A 201 5.59 33.42 9.29
C PHE A 201 6.66 33.16 8.24
N ILE A 202 6.40 33.51 6.98
CA ILE A 202 7.37 33.32 5.90
C ILE A 202 8.60 34.19 6.13
N ASN A 203 8.42 35.48 6.40
CA ASN A 203 9.53 36.42 6.56
C ASN A 203 10.36 36.17 7.83
N GLU A 204 9.70 35.87 8.96
CA GLU A 204 10.36 35.78 10.27
C GLU A 204 10.87 34.37 10.59
N VAL A 205 10.31 33.32 9.98
CA VAL A 205 10.63 31.92 10.34
C VAL A 205 11.09 31.11 9.12
N ALA A 206 10.31 31.05 8.04
CA ALA A 206 10.61 30.16 6.93
C ALA A 206 11.81 30.63 6.07
N THR A 207 11.85 31.90 5.70
CA THR A 207 12.96 32.50 4.93
C THR A 207 14.31 32.36 5.63
N PRO A 208 14.48 32.77 6.91
CA PRO A 208 15.78 32.63 7.57
C PRO A 208 16.21 31.16 7.72
N ALA A 209 15.27 30.25 8.02
CA ALA A 209 15.58 28.82 8.14
C ALA A 209 16.04 28.20 6.81
N VAL A 210 15.38 28.55 5.71
CA VAL A 210 15.77 28.08 4.37
C VAL A 210 17.14 28.64 3.96
N GLU A 211 17.39 29.91 4.24
CA GLU A 211 18.67 30.56 3.91
C GLU A 211 19.83 30.03 4.73
N GLU A 212 19.59 29.67 5.99
CA GLU A 212 20.58 29.01 6.85
C GLU A 212 21.03 27.67 6.24
N VAL A 213 20.07 26.82 5.85
CA VAL A 213 20.38 25.54 5.18
C VAL A 213 21.09 25.78 3.84
N ALA A 214 20.66 26.77 3.06
CA ALA A 214 21.28 27.11 1.79
C ALA A 214 22.75 27.51 1.94
N GLN A 215 23.06 28.32 2.95
CA GLN A 215 24.42 28.77 3.25
C GLN A 215 25.32 27.60 3.65
N GLU A 216 24.84 26.71 4.53
CA GLU A 216 25.60 25.53 4.94
C GLU A 216 25.84 24.55 3.78
N LEU A 217 24.81 24.27 2.96
CA LEU A 217 24.97 23.43 1.76
C LEU A 217 25.96 24.05 0.76
N THR A 218 25.97 25.38 0.61
CA THR A 218 26.93 26.08 -0.25
C THR A 218 28.37 25.95 0.28
N LYS A 219 28.56 26.07 1.61
CA LYS A 219 29.88 25.87 2.24
C LYS A 219 30.41 24.44 2.05
N LEU A 220 29.52 23.46 2.04
CA LEU A 220 29.84 22.06 1.78
C LEU A 220 30.08 21.76 0.29
N GLY A 221 29.99 22.76 -0.60
CA GLY A 221 30.32 22.65 -2.01
C GLY A 221 29.15 22.31 -2.94
N ALA A 222 27.90 22.33 -2.44
CA ALA A 222 26.72 22.15 -3.30
C ALA A 222 26.39 23.43 -4.08
N ASN A 223 25.87 23.30 -5.30
CA ASN A 223 25.41 24.44 -6.10
C ASN A 223 23.97 24.78 -5.71
N VAL A 224 23.81 25.78 -4.83
CA VAL A 224 22.52 26.17 -4.28
C VAL A 224 22.09 27.53 -4.81
N THR A 225 20.83 27.65 -5.19
CA THR A 225 20.17 28.92 -5.54
C THR A 225 18.94 29.12 -4.67
N CYS A 226 18.79 30.32 -4.13
CA CYS A 226 17.60 30.74 -3.41
C CYS A 226 16.99 31.94 -4.09
N HIS A 227 15.71 31.85 -4.43
CA HIS A 227 14.91 32.95 -4.94
C HIS A 227 13.81 33.28 -3.95
N ARG A 228 13.56 34.58 -3.82
CA ARG A 228 12.38 35.10 -3.14
C ARG A 228 11.43 35.62 -4.20
N GLY A 229 10.17 35.23 -4.10
CA GLY A 229 9.12 35.70 -4.99
C GLY A 229 7.89 36.14 -4.21
N GLU A 230 6.91 36.69 -4.91
CA GLU A 230 5.60 37.01 -4.35
C GLU A 230 4.53 36.20 -5.05
N HIS A 231 3.51 35.79 -4.31
CA HIS A 231 2.40 35.03 -4.85
C HIS A 231 1.66 35.88 -5.92
N PRO A 232 1.28 35.32 -7.09
CA PRO A 232 0.69 36.08 -8.19
C PRO A 232 -0.60 36.84 -7.83
N ASP A 233 -1.49 36.20 -7.06
CA ASP A 233 -2.82 36.74 -6.73
C ASP A 233 -2.89 37.42 -5.36
N TYR A 234 -1.88 37.25 -4.50
CA TYR A 234 -1.88 37.74 -3.12
C TYR A 234 -0.49 38.28 -2.78
N PRO A 235 -0.37 39.43 -2.08
CA PRO A 235 0.94 40.01 -1.74
C PRO A 235 1.60 39.25 -0.57
N ILE A 236 1.79 37.93 -0.73
CA ILE A 236 2.41 37.04 0.26
C ILE A 236 3.73 36.56 -0.36
N PRO A 237 4.87 36.76 0.31
CA PRO A 237 6.16 36.30 -0.19
C PRO A 237 6.25 34.78 -0.12
N TYR A 238 7.11 34.19 -0.94
CA TYR A 238 7.56 32.81 -0.82
C TYR A 238 9.08 32.74 -1.01
N VAL A 239 9.69 31.66 -0.52
CA VAL A 239 11.10 31.37 -0.70
C VAL A 239 11.24 30.02 -1.37
N ASP A 240 12.18 29.89 -2.30
CA ASP A 240 12.58 28.59 -2.84
C ASP A 240 14.05 28.28 -2.52
N LEU A 241 14.31 26.99 -2.36
CA LEU A 241 15.64 26.41 -2.25
C LEU A 241 15.79 25.42 -3.39
N LEU A 242 16.75 25.67 -4.26
CA LEU A 242 17.04 24.81 -5.40
C LEU A 242 18.52 24.41 -5.38
N VAL A 243 18.78 23.11 -5.24
CA VAL A 243 20.12 22.53 -5.24
C VAL A 243 20.31 21.79 -6.56
N ARG A 244 21.31 22.23 -7.34
CA ARG A 244 21.63 21.64 -8.64
C ARG A 244 22.68 20.56 -8.50
N PHE A 245 22.42 19.42 -9.14
CA PHE A 245 23.37 18.32 -9.29
C PHE A 245 23.81 18.21 -10.74
N ALA A 246 25.06 17.82 -10.97
CA ALA A 246 25.56 17.61 -12.32
C ALA A 246 24.89 16.37 -12.92
N ASN A 247 24.19 16.53 -14.06
CA ASN A 247 23.57 15.45 -14.83
C ASN A 247 22.48 14.62 -14.10
N GLN A 248 21.91 15.15 -13.01
CA GLN A 248 20.82 14.50 -12.26
C GLN A 248 19.72 15.49 -11.89
N ASP A 249 18.59 14.96 -11.39
CA ASP A 249 17.43 15.77 -11.02
C ASP A 249 17.76 16.75 -9.89
N GLU A 250 17.37 18.01 -10.07
CA GLU A 250 17.57 19.08 -9.09
C GLU A 250 16.73 18.82 -7.83
N PHE A 251 17.22 19.20 -6.67
CA PHE A 251 16.39 19.20 -5.46
C PHE A 251 15.72 20.56 -5.33
N LYS A 252 14.39 20.56 -5.15
CA LYS A 252 13.61 21.79 -4.92
C LYS A 252 12.79 21.66 -3.65
N TYR A 253 12.92 22.64 -2.76
CA TYR A 253 12.10 22.80 -1.58
C TYR A 253 11.53 24.22 -1.55
N GLN A 254 10.21 24.35 -1.68
CA GLN A 254 9.55 25.66 -1.75
C GLN A 254 8.35 25.71 -0.79
N PRO A 255 8.50 26.38 0.37
CA PRO A 255 7.37 26.83 1.18
C PRO A 255 6.51 27.83 0.40
N TYR A 256 5.33 27.38 -0.06
CA TYR A 256 4.45 28.19 -0.89
C TYR A 256 3.08 28.39 -0.23
N PRO A 257 2.56 29.63 -0.15
CA PRO A 257 1.23 29.89 0.39
C PRO A 257 0.14 29.47 -0.62
N VAL A 258 -0.77 28.59 -0.19
CA VAL A 258 -1.92 28.12 -0.98
C VAL A 258 -3.22 28.57 -0.31
N ALA A 259 -4.09 29.23 -1.09
CA ALA A 259 -5.39 29.70 -0.63
C ALA A 259 -6.44 28.58 -0.60
N TYR A 260 -7.14 28.43 0.52
CA TYR A 260 -8.23 27.47 0.71
C TYR A 260 -9.48 28.17 1.23
N ASN A 261 -10.65 27.65 0.84
CA ASN A 261 -11.93 28.07 1.43
C ASN A 261 -12.09 27.48 2.83
N VAL A 262 -12.55 28.30 3.79
CA VAL A 262 -12.78 27.84 5.17
C VAL A 262 -13.81 26.69 5.16
N PRO A 263 -13.49 25.52 5.76
CA PRO A 263 -14.42 24.41 5.80
C PRO A 263 -15.70 24.73 6.58
N ASN A 264 -16.83 24.17 6.16
CA ASN A 264 -18.15 24.42 6.78
C ASN A 264 -18.19 24.18 8.31
N TYR A 265 -17.37 23.27 8.85
CA TYR A 265 -17.30 22.99 10.29
C TYR A 265 -16.59 24.08 11.11
N ALA A 266 -15.80 24.95 10.47
CA ALA A 266 -15.03 26.02 11.11
C ALA A 266 -15.64 27.41 10.92
N SER A 267 -16.74 27.51 10.17
CA SER A 267 -17.48 28.74 9.88
C SER A 267 -17.85 29.54 11.13
N ASN A 268 -18.17 28.87 12.25
CA ASN A 268 -18.52 29.52 13.51
C ASN A 268 -17.33 30.20 14.24
N MET A 269 -16.08 29.89 13.88
CA MET A 269 -14.88 30.49 14.51
C MET A 269 -14.26 31.62 13.66
N ALA A 270 -14.43 31.59 12.34
CA ALA A 270 -13.85 32.56 11.42
C ALA A 270 -14.90 33.57 10.95
N ALA A 271 -15.38 34.41 11.87
CA ALA A 271 -16.52 35.30 11.65
C ALA A 271 -16.33 36.41 10.56
N VAL A 272 -15.23 36.47 9.80
CA VAL A 272 -14.94 37.62 8.92
C VAL A 272 -14.25 37.29 7.57
N LYS A 273 -13.70 36.10 7.33
CA LYS A 273 -12.98 35.81 6.05
C LYS A 273 -13.27 34.41 5.51
N GLU A 274 -13.64 34.35 4.23
CA GLU A 274 -13.98 33.11 3.50
C GLU A 274 -12.74 32.29 3.09
N ILE A 275 -11.57 32.93 3.05
CA ILE A 275 -10.32 32.35 2.57
C ILE A 275 -9.29 32.33 3.71
N PHE A 276 -8.61 31.20 3.86
CA PHE A 276 -7.43 31.05 4.72
C PHE A 276 -6.27 30.49 3.92
N PHE A 277 -5.06 30.69 4.41
CA PHE A 277 -3.84 30.24 3.73
C PHE A 277 -3.19 29.09 4.49
N LYS A 278 -2.71 28.10 3.75
CA LYS A 278 -1.78 27.07 4.24
C LYS A 278 -0.43 27.28 3.60
N VAL A 279 0.65 26.97 4.31
CA VAL A 279 1.99 27.03 3.74
C VAL A 279 2.38 25.60 3.39
N GLU A 280 2.22 25.25 2.12
CA GLU A 280 2.52 23.91 1.64
C GLU A 280 3.93 23.81 1.09
N VAL A 281 4.57 22.67 1.30
CA VAL A 281 5.89 22.38 0.71
C VAL A 281 5.71 21.83 -0.69
N PHE A 282 6.24 22.54 -1.67
CA PHE A 282 6.32 22.11 -3.06
C PHE A 282 7.71 21.56 -3.38
N THR A 283 7.72 20.37 -4.00
CA THR A 283 8.90 19.74 -4.60
C THR A 283 8.82 19.82 -6.13
N LEU A 284 9.82 19.31 -6.86
CA LEU A 284 9.75 19.26 -8.34
C LEU A 284 8.51 18.52 -8.87
N THR A 285 8.01 17.55 -8.10
CA THR A 285 6.84 16.72 -8.43
C THR A 285 5.49 17.34 -8.04
N GLY A 286 5.47 18.53 -7.43
CA GLY A 286 4.26 19.24 -7.01
C GLY A 286 4.14 19.42 -5.49
N SER A 287 2.95 19.80 -5.01
CA SER A 287 2.68 19.95 -3.58
C SER A 287 2.65 18.59 -2.89
N GLN A 288 3.32 18.47 -1.75
CA GLN A 288 3.24 17.31 -0.87
C GLN A 288 2.02 17.35 0.07
N GLY A 289 1.14 18.35 -0.06
CA GLY A 289 -0.06 18.53 0.77
C GLY A 289 0.25 18.77 2.26
N LYS A 290 1.51 19.08 2.57
CA LYS A 290 2.04 19.21 3.92
C LYS A 290 2.09 20.68 4.33
N ASP A 291 1.22 21.05 5.27
CA ASP A 291 1.18 22.39 5.85
C ASP A 291 2.22 22.56 6.97
N ILE A 292 3.18 23.45 6.76
CA ILE A 292 4.24 23.78 7.73
C ILE A 292 3.90 25.03 8.56
N MET A 293 2.73 25.63 8.37
CA MET A 293 2.33 26.84 9.11
C MET A 293 2.37 26.58 10.62
N GLY A 294 3.17 27.36 11.34
CA GLY A 294 3.36 27.26 12.80
C GLY A 294 4.41 26.24 13.24
N TYR A 295 5.33 25.86 12.35
CA TYR A 295 6.58 25.18 12.68
C TYR A 295 7.59 26.18 13.27
N THR A 296 8.56 25.71 14.06
CA THR A 296 9.72 26.53 14.46
C THR A 296 10.78 26.52 13.36
N GLY A 297 11.74 27.45 13.41
CA GLY A 297 12.88 27.46 12.46
C GLY A 297 13.60 26.11 12.43
N ASP A 298 13.96 25.57 13.60
CA ASP A 298 14.61 24.26 13.73
C ASP A 298 13.78 23.11 13.13
N GLN A 299 12.45 23.17 13.25
CA GLN A 299 11.56 22.17 12.66
C GLN A 299 11.53 22.27 11.14
N ILE A 300 11.64 23.47 10.56
CA ILE A 300 11.75 23.67 9.11
C ILE A 300 13.11 23.18 8.60
N ILE A 301 14.19 23.48 9.33
CA ILE A 301 15.55 23.00 8.99
C ILE A 301 15.59 21.48 8.97
N ALA A 302 15.10 20.83 10.04
CA ALA A 302 15.01 19.37 10.10
C ALA A 302 14.18 18.80 8.95
N ASP A 303 13.09 19.47 8.58
CA ASP A 303 12.23 19.06 7.48
C ASP A 303 12.92 19.11 6.11
N ILE A 304 13.68 20.18 5.87
CA ILE A 304 14.47 20.35 4.65
C ILE A 304 15.54 19.26 4.55
N LEU A 305 16.21 18.95 5.66
CA LEU A 305 17.23 17.89 5.70
C LEU A 305 16.63 16.51 5.46
N ASP A 306 15.51 16.18 6.10
CA ASP A 306 14.80 14.91 5.87
C ASP A 306 14.38 14.76 4.39
N ALA A 307 13.93 15.86 3.77
CA ALA A 307 13.56 15.90 2.36
C ALA A 307 14.79 15.78 1.43
N TYR A 308 15.91 16.39 1.81
CA TYR A 308 17.17 16.32 1.07
C TYR A 308 17.78 14.90 1.11
N ASP A 309 17.81 14.27 2.29
CA ASP A 309 18.30 12.90 2.44
C ASP A 309 17.47 11.90 1.63
N ALA A 310 16.14 12.07 1.62
CA ALA A 310 15.25 11.27 0.79
C ALA A 310 15.54 11.45 -0.71
N HIS A 311 15.87 12.66 -1.16
CA HIS A 311 16.25 12.95 -2.54
C HIS A 311 17.59 12.32 -2.92
N VAL A 312 18.60 12.41 -2.05
CA VAL A 312 19.91 11.76 -2.27
C VAL A 312 19.77 10.24 -2.33
N LEU A 313 18.93 9.64 -1.48
CA LEU A 313 18.63 8.21 -1.52
C LEU A 313 17.90 7.81 -2.81
N TYR A 314 16.96 8.63 -3.28
CA TYR A 314 16.29 8.42 -4.55
C TYR A 314 17.29 8.45 -5.73
N MET A 315 18.20 9.42 -5.73
CA MET A 315 19.28 9.52 -6.71
C MET A 315 20.20 8.29 -6.69
N SER A 316 20.54 7.75 -5.50
CA SER A 316 21.40 6.57 -5.38
C SER A 316 20.69 5.28 -5.83
N MET A 317 19.38 5.17 -5.64
CA MET A 317 18.59 4.03 -6.12
C MET A 317 18.33 4.04 -7.63
N ILE A 318 18.33 5.21 -8.26
CA ILE A 318 18.12 5.38 -9.73
C ILE A 318 19.44 5.45 -10.51
N GLY A 319 20.57 5.41 -9.81
CA GLY A 319 21.92 5.49 -10.36
C GLY A 319 22.32 4.29 -11.25
N ASP A 320 21.74 4.19 -12.45
CA ASP A 320 22.32 3.48 -13.61
C ASP A 320 22.82 4.47 -14.68
N LYS A 321 22.77 5.78 -14.40
CA LYS A 321 23.35 6.81 -15.30
C LYS A 321 24.16 7.84 -14.52
N GLY A 322 25.36 7.43 -14.12
CA GLY A 322 26.53 8.33 -14.04
C GLY A 322 26.74 9.15 -12.77
N SER A 323 26.90 8.52 -11.60
CA SER A 323 27.55 9.12 -10.42
C SER A 323 28.68 8.17 -9.91
N PRO A 324 29.79 8.67 -9.32
CA PRO A 324 31.02 7.90 -9.05
C PRO A 324 30.89 6.84 -7.95
N SER A 325 29.74 6.70 -7.31
CA SER A 325 29.43 5.60 -6.43
C SER A 325 29.04 4.38 -7.26
N GLY A 326 30.02 3.80 -7.97
CA GLY A 326 29.94 2.40 -8.33
C GLY A 326 29.72 1.62 -7.03
N ILE A 327 28.80 0.65 -7.04
CA ILE A 327 28.80 -0.39 -6.02
C ILE A 327 30.23 -0.92 -6.02
N VAL A 328 30.99 -0.68 -4.95
CA VAL A 328 32.22 -1.41 -4.75
C VAL A 328 31.76 -2.85 -4.65
N GLU A 329 32.16 -3.67 -5.62
CA GLU A 329 31.95 -5.12 -5.58
C GLU A 329 32.73 -5.63 -4.37
N VAL A 330 32.10 -5.55 -3.20
CA VAL A 330 32.62 -6.17 -2.00
C VAL A 330 32.24 -7.64 -2.13
N ASN A 331 33.24 -8.50 -2.23
CA ASN A 331 33.04 -9.93 -2.07
C ASN A 331 32.38 -10.14 -0.70
N ILE A 332 31.09 -10.43 -0.69
CA ILE A 332 30.34 -10.73 0.52
C ILE A 332 30.89 -12.07 1.01
N PRO A 333 31.43 -12.18 2.23
CA PRO A 333 31.89 -13.46 2.76
C PRO A 333 30.70 -14.43 2.83
N ASP A 334 30.84 -15.59 2.19
CA ASP A 334 29.82 -16.65 2.22
C ASP A 334 29.67 -17.29 3.61
N GLU A 335 30.69 -17.14 4.46
CA GLU A 335 30.66 -17.52 5.88
C GLU A 335 30.85 -16.29 6.77
N TRP A 336 29.82 -16.04 7.58
CA TRP A 336 29.90 -15.10 8.70
C TRP A 336 30.49 -15.85 9.88
N THR A 337 31.80 -15.70 10.11
CA THR A 337 32.44 -16.25 11.30
C THR A 337 31.93 -15.49 12.53
N ASP A 338 31.27 -16.24 13.42
CA ASP A 338 30.80 -15.76 14.72
C ASP A 338 32.03 -15.38 15.56
N SER A 339 32.37 -14.09 15.61
CA SER A 339 33.62 -13.60 16.19
C SER A 339 33.57 -13.51 17.73
N ASP A 340 33.01 -14.52 18.39
CA ASP A 340 33.09 -14.69 19.84
C ASP A 340 34.37 -15.43 20.27
N GLN A 341 35.22 -15.83 19.31
CA GLN A 341 36.58 -16.28 19.58
C GLN A 341 37.60 -15.38 18.88
N VAL A 342 38.14 -14.44 19.64
CA VAL A 342 39.33 -13.68 19.26
C VAL A 342 40.54 -14.59 19.45
N ASP A 343 40.92 -15.32 18.41
CA ASP A 343 42.24 -15.94 18.35
C ASP A 343 43.29 -14.84 18.28
N THR A 344 44.02 -14.71 19.38
CA THR A 344 45.01 -13.65 19.58
C THR A 344 46.31 -14.04 18.90
N GLU A 345 46.36 -14.12 17.58
CA GLU A 345 47.64 -14.25 16.89
C GLU A 345 47.60 -13.68 15.44
N THR A 346 48.18 -12.48 15.33
CA THR A 346 48.79 -11.90 14.12
C THR A 346 47.85 -11.51 12.96
N SER A 347 47.34 -10.27 12.99
CA SER A 347 46.92 -9.58 11.77
C SER A 347 47.66 -8.25 11.66
N THR A 348 48.73 -8.25 10.86
CA THR A 348 49.39 -7.03 10.39
C THR A 348 48.45 -6.32 9.41
N ILE A 349 48.04 -5.10 9.76
CA ILE A 349 47.26 -4.20 8.89
C ILE A 349 48.09 -3.92 7.62
N PRO A 350 47.55 -4.06 6.39
CA PRO A 350 48.26 -3.68 5.18
C PRO A 350 48.41 -2.16 5.12
N THR A 351 49.64 -1.67 5.08
CA THR A 351 49.96 -0.26 4.86
C THR A 351 49.59 0.14 3.43
N VAL A 352 48.73 1.14 3.27
CA VAL A 352 48.43 1.77 1.98
C VAL A 352 49.70 2.45 1.45
N PRO A 353 50.11 2.25 0.18
CA PRO A 353 51.33 2.85 -0.35
C PRO A 353 51.13 4.36 -0.56
N GLU A 354 52.01 5.13 0.08
CA GLU A 354 52.11 6.58 -0.04
C GLU A 354 52.64 6.96 -1.43
N GLN A 355 51.75 7.43 -2.31
CA GLN A 355 52.15 8.04 -3.58
C GLN A 355 52.73 9.44 -3.30
N THR A 356 54.06 9.51 -3.29
CA THR A 356 54.81 10.76 -3.33
C THR A 356 54.84 11.31 -4.75
N SER A 357 54.38 12.55 -4.94
CA SER A 357 54.81 13.39 -6.07
C SER A 357 55.12 14.82 -5.58
N SER A 358 56.42 14.99 -5.31
CA SER A 358 57.27 16.18 -5.47
C SER A 358 56.62 17.57 -5.64
N ILE A 359 56.85 18.45 -4.66
CA ILE A 359 57.18 19.85 -4.92
C ILE A 359 58.49 20.18 -4.19
N ASN A 360 59.48 20.63 -4.95
CA ASN A 360 60.83 21.00 -4.53
C ASN A 360 60.84 22.27 -3.65
N ASP A 361 61.50 22.18 -2.48
CA ASP A 361 62.63 22.97 -1.91
C ASP A 361 62.90 24.42 -2.44
N PRO A 362 63.60 25.36 -1.72
CA PRO A 362 64.43 25.13 -0.52
C PRO A 362 64.55 26.24 0.56
N THR A 363 65.09 25.84 1.73
CA THR A 363 66.03 26.59 2.64
C THR A 363 65.50 27.87 3.36
N THR A 364 65.76 28.20 4.63
CA THR A 364 66.86 27.88 5.56
C THR A 364 66.57 28.45 6.97
N ARG A 365 67.13 27.78 7.99
CA ARG A 365 67.82 28.29 9.22
C ARG A 365 67.08 28.73 10.51
N ASN A 366 67.59 28.11 11.58
CA ASN A 366 67.96 28.62 12.92
C ASN A 366 66.82 28.95 13.90
N ASP A 367 66.93 28.74 15.22
CA ASP A 367 67.87 28.07 16.12
C ASP A 367 67.17 28.07 17.50
N GLN A 368 67.53 27.11 18.37
CA GLN A 368 67.56 27.20 19.84
C GLN A 368 66.28 27.49 20.68
N GLY A 369 65.92 26.48 21.49
CA GLY A 369 66.13 26.55 22.95
C GLY A 369 64.95 26.91 23.84
N GLY A 370 64.78 26.14 24.93
CA GLY A 370 64.27 26.66 26.20
C GLY A 370 62.98 26.05 26.74
N ALA A 371 63.16 24.98 27.51
CA ALA A 371 62.57 24.69 28.83
C ALA A 371 61.34 25.47 29.38
N ASP A 372 60.50 24.68 30.05
CA ASP A 372 59.82 24.91 31.33
C ASP A 372 58.41 25.54 31.43
N HIS A 373 57.69 24.89 32.35
CA HIS A 373 56.50 25.25 33.14
C HIS A 373 55.07 24.95 32.63
N GLU A 374 54.54 23.87 33.22
CA GLU A 374 53.29 23.80 34.00
C GLU A 374 52.03 24.48 33.44
N ARG A 375 51.10 23.66 32.94
CA ARG A 375 49.85 23.35 33.65
C ARG A 375 49.15 22.13 33.08
#